data_AF-I4H0T4-F1
#
_entry.id   AF-I4H0T4-F1
#
_cell.length_a   1.000
_cell.length_b   1.000
_cell.length_c   1.000
_cell.angle_alpha   90.00
_cell.angle_beta   90.00
_cell.angle_gamma   90.00
#
_symmetry.space_group_name_H-M   'P 1'
#
loop_
_entity.id
_entity.type
_entity.pdbx_description
1 polymer ?
#
loop_
_entity_poly.entity_id
_entity_poly.type
_entity_poly.pdbx_seq_one_letter_code
_entity_poly.pdbx_strand_id
1 'polypeptide(L)' 'MLKEALAFKRPLIFADSFFVNKPERVEMILFLMSLCLLVYNLDQRELRNSLKRAKTGVKSQICKLTDYHTLRFI' A
#
# COMPACT_ATOMS: atom_id res chain seq x y z
N MET A 1 -34.40 -22.10 -20.21
CA MET A 1 -33.16 -22.86 -19.94
C MET A 1 -31.88 -22.13 -20.39
N LEU A 2 -31.76 -20.80 -20.20
CA LEU A 2 -30.54 -20.07 -20.60
C LEU A 2 -30.12 -18.96 -19.60
N LYS A 3 -30.67 -18.98 -18.38
CA LYS A 3 -30.29 -18.05 -17.30
C LYS A 3 -29.34 -18.66 -16.27
N GLU A 4 -29.15 -19.98 -16.27
CA GLU A 4 -28.41 -20.68 -15.22
C GLU A 4 -26.97 -21.05 -15.62
N ALA A 5 -26.66 -21.07 -16.93
CA ALA A 5 -25.32 -21.41 -17.43
C ALA A 5 -24.28 -20.28 -17.26
N LEU A 6 -24.70 -19.03 -17.00
CA LEU A 6 -23.79 -17.90 -16.78
C LEU A 6 -23.15 -17.93 -15.38
N ALA A 7 -23.80 -18.57 -14.40
CA ALA A 7 -23.35 -18.59 -13.01
C ALA A 7 -22.10 -19.46 -12.78
N PHE A 8 -21.91 -20.50 -13.59
CA PHE A 8 -20.82 -21.46 -13.39
C PHE A 8 -19.45 -20.98 -13.95
N LYS A 9 -19.42 -19.93 -14.78
CA LYS A 9 -18.21 -19.55 -15.53
C LYS A 9 -17.27 -18.58 -14.80
N ARG A 10 -17.39 -18.37 -13.49
CA ARG A 10 -16.45 -17.50 -12.74
C ARG A 10 -15.93 -18.12 -11.45
N PRO A 11 -15.03 -19.12 -11.53
CA PRO A 11 -14.27 -19.62 -10.38
C PRO A 11 -13.46 -18.50 -9.67
N LEU A 12 -13.11 -17.43 -10.39
CA LEU A 12 -12.42 -16.26 -9.84
C LEU A 12 -13.24 -15.45 -8.82
N ILE A 13 -14.57 -15.46 -8.89
CA ILE A 13 -15.42 -14.69 -7.95
C ILE A 13 -15.69 -15.50 -6.68
N PHE A 14 -15.67 -16.84 -6.76
CA PHE A 14 -15.91 -17.70 -5.60
C PHE A 14 -14.70 -17.75 -4.66
N ALA A 15 -13.47 -17.66 -5.19
CA ALA A 15 -12.25 -17.60 -4.39
C ALA A 15 -12.18 -16.32 -3.51
N ASP A 16 -12.75 -15.22 -3.98
CA ASP A 16 -12.73 -13.91 -3.30
C ASP A 16 -13.62 -13.92 -2.05
N SER A 17 -14.79 -14.57 -2.13
CA SER A 17 -15.66 -14.80 -0.96
C SER A 17 -15.03 -15.75 0.06
N PHE A 18 -14.20 -16.71 -0.37
CA PHE A 18 -13.57 -17.68 0.53
C PHE A 18 -12.45 -17.08 1.39
N PHE A 19 -11.75 -16.05 0.90
CA PHE A 19 -10.68 -15.38 1.66
C PHE A 19 -11.22 -14.47 2.78
N VAL A 20 -12.43 -13.93 2.61
CA VAL A 20 -13.12 -13.02 3.54
C VAL A 20 -14.11 -13.77 4.47
N ASN A 21 -14.19 -15.10 4.41
CA ASN A 21 -15.16 -15.87 5.23
C ASN A 21 -14.86 -15.88 6.74
N LYS A 22 -13.66 -15.47 7.18
CA LYS A 22 -13.34 -15.32 8.60
C LYS A 22 -13.07 -13.84 8.91
N PRO A 23 -13.94 -13.15 9.66
CA PRO A 23 -13.78 -11.72 9.96
C PRO A 23 -12.43 -11.43 10.64
N GLU A 24 -11.97 -12.35 11.49
CA GLU A 24 -10.67 -12.30 12.19
C GLU A 24 -9.48 -12.08 11.24
N ARG A 25 -9.50 -12.69 10.04
CA ARG A 25 -8.39 -12.55 9.07
C ARG A 25 -8.38 -11.18 8.41
N VAL A 26 -9.57 -10.65 8.11
CA VAL A 26 -9.70 -9.33 7.48
C VAL A 26 -9.28 -8.24 8.46
N GLU A 27 -9.67 -8.37 9.72
CA GLU A 27 -9.24 -7.46 10.80
C GLU A 27 -7.72 -7.47 10.98
N MET A 28 -7.08 -8.65 10.98
CA MET A 28 -5.63 -8.74 11.06
C MET A 28 -4.91 -8.13 9.86
N ILE A 29 -5.41 -8.36 8.64
CA ILE A 29 -4.81 -7.78 7.42
C ILE A 29 -4.98 -6.26 7.43
N LEU A 30 -6.16 -5.75 7.78
CA LEU A 30 -6.40 -4.30 7.89
C LEU A 30 -5.49 -3.68 8.94
N PHE A 31 -5.37 -4.31 10.12
CA PHE A 31 -4.48 -3.84 11.18
C PHE A 31 -3.02 -3.82 10.73
N LEU A 32 -2.55 -4.87 10.07
CA LEU A 32 -1.20 -4.95 9.53
C LEU A 32 -0.96 -3.88 8.45
N MET A 33 -1.89 -3.72 7.50
CA MET A 33 -1.79 -2.69 6.46
C MET A 33 -1.74 -1.29 7.06
N SER A 34 -2.60 -0.99 8.04
CA SER A 34 -2.60 0.28 8.77
C SER A 34 -1.30 0.50 9.54
N LEU A 35 -0.77 -0.54 10.19
CA LEU A 35 0.50 -0.46 10.93
C LEU A 35 1.68 -0.20 9.99
N CYS A 36 1.76 -0.93 8.87
CA CYS A 36 2.79 -0.72 7.85
C CYS A 36 2.72 0.70 7.26
N LEU A 37 1.51 1.22 6.99
CA LEU A 37 1.32 2.60 6.54
C LEU A 37 1.74 3.61 7.60
N LEU A 38 1.48 3.36 8.88
CA LEU A 38 1.88 4.25 9.97
C LEU A 38 3.41 4.34 10.07
N VAL A 39 4.09 3.19 10.10
CA VAL A 39 5.57 3.13 10.11
C VAL A 39 6.13 3.84 8.90
N TYR A 40 5.60 3.57 7.70
CA TYR A 40 6.02 4.23 6.47
C TYR A 40 5.92 5.77 6.54
N ASN A 41 4.85 6.30 7.13
CA ASN A 41 4.67 7.74 7.29
C ASN A 41 5.65 8.35 8.31
N LEU A 42 5.96 7.64 9.40
CA LEU A 42 6.94 8.06 10.39
C LEU A 42 8.34 8.13 9.80
N ASP A 43 8.77 7.08 9.12
CA ASP A 43 10.07 7.01 8.45
C ASP A 43 10.21 8.10 7.39
N GLN A 44 9.16 8.34 6.59
CA GLN A 44 9.14 9.46 5.64
C GLN A 44 9.31 10.83 6.31
N ARG A 45 8.70 11.02 7.49
CA ARG A 45 8.82 12.27 8.24
C ARG A 45 10.23 12.45 8.79
N GLU A 46 10.81 11.39 9.36
CA GLU A 46 12.17 11.41 9.87
C GLU A 46 13.17 11.69 8.75
N LEU A 47 13.02 11.00 7.61
CA LEU A 47 13.81 11.22 6.43
C LEU A 47 13.78 12.69 5.98
N ARG A 48 12.58 13.28 5.83
CA ARG A 48 12.44 14.69 5.43
C ARG A 48 13.12 15.63 6.43
N ASN A 49 13.04 15.34 7.73
CA ASN A 49 13.72 16.12 8.75
C ASN A 49 15.24 15.97 8.66
N SER A 50 15.75 14.76 8.44
CA SER A 50 17.17 14.50 8.23
C SER A 50 17.71 15.25 7.02
N LEU A 51 16.97 15.19 5.91
CA LEU A 51 17.30 15.85 4.65
C LEU A 51 17.33 17.37 4.80
N LYS A 52 16.34 17.95 5.51
CA LYS A 52 16.34 19.38 5.88
C LYS A 52 17.54 19.77 6.73
N ARG A 53 17.93 18.96 7.72
CA ARG A 53 19.12 19.23 8.56
C ARG A 53 20.41 19.19 7.75
N ALA A 54 20.53 18.24 6.83
CA ALA A 54 21.69 18.09 5.97
C ALA A 54 21.78 19.17 4.86
N LYS A 55 20.71 19.97 4.64
CA LYS A 55 20.58 20.95 3.53
C LYS A 55 20.84 20.37 2.14
N THR A 56 20.88 19.05 2.03
CA THR A 56 20.98 18.27 0.80
C THR A 56 19.59 17.77 0.47
N GLY A 57 19.24 17.72 -0.81
CA GLY A 57 18.05 17.02 -1.28
C GLY A 57 18.44 15.78 -2.10
N VAL A 58 17.53 14.82 -2.20
CA VAL A 58 17.71 13.69 -3.12
C VAL A 58 17.25 14.15 -4.51
N LYS A 59 18.01 13.76 -5.54
CA LYS A 59 17.68 14.09 -6.93
C LYS A 59 16.47 13.26 -7.35
N SER A 60 15.41 13.94 -7.77
CA SER A 60 14.30 13.29 -8.47
C SER A 60 14.80 12.67 -9.79
N GLN A 61 14.04 11.76 -10.39
CA GLN A 61 14.31 11.22 -11.74
C GLN A 61 14.49 12.31 -12.80
N ILE A 62 13.90 13.49 -12.56
CA ILE A 62 14.01 14.68 -13.41
C ILE A 62 15.27 15.52 -13.07
N CYS A 63 16.22 14.96 -12.30
CA CYS A 63 17.44 15.61 -11.80
C CYS A 63 17.22 16.95 -11.04
N LYS A 64 16.00 17.18 -10.55
CA LYS A 64 15.68 18.35 -9.70
C LYS A 64 15.81 17.98 -8.23
N LEU A 65 16.39 18.89 -7.45
CA LEU A 65 16.45 18.78 -6.00
C LEU A 65 15.03 18.95 -5.45
N THR A 66 14.51 17.97 -4.72
CA THR A 66 13.15 18.01 -4.18
C THR A 66 13.18 17.74 -2.68
N ASP A 67 12.62 18.66 -1.89
CA ASP A 67 12.51 18.53 -0.42
C ASP A 67 11.37 17.60 0.01
N TYR A 68 10.41 17.36 -0.89
CA TYR A 68 9.26 16.47 -0.70
C TYR A 68 9.56 15.06 -1.19
N HIS A 69 10.52 14.42 -0.52
CA HIS A 69 10.88 13.06 -0.86
C HIS A 69 9.93 12.04 -0.21
N THR A 70 9.52 11.06 -0.99
CA THR A 70 8.88 9.84 -0.49
C THR A 70 9.95 8.74 -0.40
N LEU A 71 9.80 7.78 0.52
CA LEU A 71 10.75 6.68 0.70
C LEU A 71 10.98 5.85 -0.58
N ARG A 72 10.11 5.97 -1.60
CA ARG A 72 10.23 5.27 -2.89
C ARG A 72 11.56 5.53 -3.61
N PHE A 73 12.18 6.68 -3.36
CA PHE A 73 13.29 7.18 -4.18
C PHE A 73 14.64 7.15 -3.44
N ILE A 74 14.70 6.53 -2.25
CA ILE A 74 15.95 6.23 -1.55
C ILE A 74 16.53 4.93 -2.09
#